data_AF-A0A085WWN6-F1
#
_entry.id   AF-A0A085WWN6-F1
#
_cell.length_a   1.000
_cell.length_b   1.000
_cell.length_c   1.000
_cell.angle_alpha   90.00
_cell.angle_beta   90.00
_cell.angle_gamma   90.00
#
_symmetry.space_group_name_H-M   'P 1'
#
loop_
_entity.id
_entity.type
_entity.pdbx_description
1 polymer ?
#
loop_
_entity_poly.entity_id
_entity_poly.type
_entity_poly.pdbx_seq_one_letter_code
_entity_poly.pdbx_strand_id
1 'polypeptide(L)'
;MALAGLRPRSLLMLVALVLHGLVAVMMLWGLPHGFSAGQLRFWSNLGVPALIAAGCVAGVGLLLRRPREASALVWGLAGCWAAGGVVASLFFPRSLPLAWVGGGVVAGGLGALAWPDWRRAWFPVGGLVLSGAVLGAVGVLEQRAPLASTRPSNVELPRVESGWGAGAVHWQSPDGRVSVSSNEAAVSMECGGLKLRLEPLLTFISRSPDRSWSSLAPAQTNAVQRRLIGLKGAQRSIELVYRDDGTSVLGVFDTGESLDIDAFTLLKNSVFSHLNTYLRVELEGQPGLKLEFSAVPGKAVEILPSEYPTGLPERAAYLTGDNTLRVVEASTGEKGPFTSLLEGKVEGPLVVTLHDAKGPACSLEVTDWVAQASTELSPTAGWGLPQNAIEFHRTGKEDSAPAQLIFTLASTSLGRGWNTVGHAPGVYANRLKLRSLRGETEPIAPE
;
A
#
# COMPACT_ATOMS: atom_id res chain seq x y z
N MET A 1 -29.41 33.47 -20.23
CA MET A 1 -30.72 33.35 -20.92
C MET A 1 -31.01 31.96 -21.51
N ALA A 2 -30.03 31.13 -21.89
CA ALA A 2 -30.30 29.85 -22.60
C ALA A 2 -31.02 28.75 -21.77
N LEU A 3 -30.99 28.79 -20.43
CA LEU A 3 -31.59 27.75 -19.58
C LEU A 3 -33.10 27.91 -19.36
N ALA A 4 -33.65 29.12 -19.54
CA ALA A 4 -35.04 29.45 -19.18
C ALA A 4 -36.11 28.79 -20.08
N GLY A 5 -35.71 28.13 -21.18
CA GLY A 5 -36.61 27.45 -22.12
C GLY A 5 -36.50 25.92 -22.14
N LEU A 6 -35.67 25.32 -21.27
CA LEU A 6 -35.51 23.86 -21.25
C LEU A 6 -36.75 23.20 -20.63
N ARG A 7 -37.25 22.15 -21.29
CA ARG A 7 -38.28 21.30 -20.70
C ARG A 7 -37.74 20.65 -19.41
N PRO A 8 -38.57 20.37 -18.39
CA PRO A 8 -38.12 19.78 -17.13
C PRO A 8 -37.25 18.53 -17.31
N ARG A 9 -37.63 17.65 -18.23
CA ARG A 9 -36.84 16.46 -18.60
C ARG A 9 -35.44 16.81 -19.12
N SER A 10 -35.33 17.80 -19.99
CA SER A 10 -34.03 18.26 -20.51
C SER A 10 -33.19 18.89 -19.41
N LEU A 11 -33.79 19.61 -18.47
CA LEU A 11 -33.07 20.11 -17.29
C LEU A 11 -32.50 18.96 -16.44
N LEU A 12 -33.27 17.90 -16.20
CA LEU A 12 -32.79 16.71 -15.47
C LEU A 12 -31.65 15.99 -16.21
N MET A 13 -31.74 15.86 -17.54
CA MET A 13 -30.65 15.32 -18.35
C MET A 13 -29.39 16.19 -18.29
N LEU A 14 -29.55 17.52 -18.31
CA LEU A 14 -28.45 18.47 -18.15
C LEU A 14 -27.75 18.25 -16.80
N VAL A 15 -28.52 18.17 -15.71
CA VAL A 15 -28.00 17.91 -14.37
C VAL A 15 -27.25 16.58 -14.33
N ALA A 16 -27.81 15.51 -14.89
CA ALA A 16 -27.16 14.21 -14.95
C ALA A 16 -25.81 14.30 -15.70
N LEU A 17 -25.77 14.89 -16.89
CA LEU A 17 -24.53 15.04 -17.68
C LEU A 17 -23.48 15.88 -16.95
N VAL A 18 -23.90 16.99 -16.32
CA VAL A 18 -22.99 17.86 -15.54
C VAL A 18 -22.41 17.11 -14.35
N LEU A 19 -23.23 16.40 -13.57
CA LEU A 19 -22.75 15.64 -12.41
C LEU A 19 -21.74 14.55 -12.81
N HIS A 20 -22.01 13.80 -13.87
CA HIS A 20 -21.08 12.78 -14.37
C HIS A 20 -19.79 13.40 -14.92
N GLY A 21 -19.90 14.53 -15.63
CA GLY A 21 -18.74 15.28 -16.10
C GLY A 21 -17.87 15.78 -14.96
N LEU A 22 -18.48 16.32 -13.89
CA LEU A 22 -17.77 16.78 -12.69
C LEU A 22 -17.05 15.62 -11.99
N VAL A 23 -17.72 14.48 -11.79
CA VAL A 23 -17.10 13.29 -11.20
C VAL A 23 -15.91 12.82 -12.05
N ALA A 24 -16.06 12.78 -13.38
CA ALA A 24 -14.97 12.39 -14.28
C ALA A 24 -13.77 13.35 -14.20
N VAL A 25 -14.01 14.67 -14.12
CA VAL A 25 -12.94 15.66 -13.92
C VAL A 25 -12.28 15.50 -12.55
N MET A 26 -13.05 15.23 -11.50
CA MET A 26 -12.48 14.93 -10.19
C MET A 26 -11.62 13.67 -10.20
N MET A 27 -12.02 12.63 -10.95
CA MET A 27 -11.22 11.41 -11.13
C MET A 27 -9.90 11.70 -11.85
N LEU A 28 -9.92 12.51 -12.92
CA LEU A 28 -8.72 12.96 -13.64
C LEU A 28 -7.73 13.71 -12.73
N TRP A 29 -8.20 14.33 -11.66
CA TRP A 29 -7.34 15.04 -10.72
C TRP A 29 -6.91 14.17 -9.53
N GLY A 30 -7.81 13.33 -9.03
CA GLY A 30 -7.61 12.57 -7.80
C GLY A 30 -6.90 11.23 -7.98
N LEU A 31 -7.05 10.58 -9.14
CA LEU A 31 -6.50 9.24 -9.36
C LEU A 31 -4.98 9.24 -9.62
N PRO A 32 -4.30 8.11 -9.37
CA PRO A 32 -2.91 7.89 -9.74
C PRO A 32 -2.62 8.11 -11.24
N HIS A 33 -1.45 8.71 -11.53
CA HIS A 33 -0.95 8.97 -12.89
C HIS A 33 0.41 8.32 -13.12
N GLY A 34 0.96 8.41 -14.34
CA GLY A 34 2.30 7.93 -14.67
C GLY A 34 2.36 6.48 -15.17
N PHE A 35 1.22 5.84 -15.45
CA PHE A 35 1.18 4.52 -16.08
C PHE A 35 1.43 4.63 -17.59
N SER A 36 2.04 3.61 -18.19
CA SER A 36 2.22 3.56 -19.64
C SER A 36 0.90 3.22 -20.34
N ALA A 37 0.74 3.64 -21.60
CA ALA A 37 -0.50 3.40 -22.37
C ALA A 37 -0.83 1.90 -22.59
N GLY A 38 0.16 1.02 -22.44
CA GLY A 38 -0.03 -0.43 -22.48
C GLY A 38 -0.61 -1.03 -21.20
N GLN A 39 -0.68 -0.25 -20.11
CA GLN A 39 -1.25 -0.68 -18.84
C GLN A 39 -2.71 -0.24 -18.73
N LEU A 40 -3.55 -1.15 -18.24
CA LEU A 40 -4.99 -0.89 -18.14
C LEU A 40 -5.31 0.23 -17.12
N ARG A 41 -4.44 0.44 -16.13
CA ARG A 41 -4.48 1.59 -15.20
C ARG A 41 -4.36 2.96 -15.86
N PHE A 42 -3.61 3.08 -16.97
CA PHE A 42 -3.58 4.33 -17.74
C PHE A 42 -4.98 4.67 -18.26
N TRP A 43 -5.66 3.66 -18.81
CA TRP A 43 -7.00 3.84 -19.35
C TRP A 43 -8.03 4.06 -18.24
N SER A 44 -7.97 3.34 -17.11
CA SER A 44 -8.94 3.53 -16.03
C SER A 44 -8.82 4.89 -15.34
N ASN A 45 -7.61 5.44 -15.25
CA ASN A 45 -7.35 6.66 -14.46
C ASN A 45 -7.35 7.92 -15.32
N LEU A 46 -6.94 7.83 -16.59
CA LEU A 46 -6.87 8.96 -17.50
C LEU A 46 -7.85 8.82 -18.66
N GLY A 47 -7.74 7.73 -19.43
CA GLY A 47 -8.47 7.57 -20.69
C GLY A 47 -10.00 7.59 -20.52
N VAL A 48 -10.54 6.69 -19.69
CA VAL A 48 -11.98 6.55 -19.44
C VAL A 48 -12.57 7.82 -18.80
N PRO A 49 -11.99 8.40 -17.73
CA PRO A 49 -12.47 9.67 -17.20
C PRO A 49 -12.45 10.80 -18.22
N ALA A 50 -11.40 10.92 -19.05
CA ALA A 50 -11.33 11.92 -20.11
C ALA A 50 -12.43 11.73 -21.17
N LEU A 51 -12.67 10.48 -21.60
CA LEU A 51 -13.75 10.14 -22.55
C LEU A 51 -15.14 10.44 -21.97
N ILE A 52 -15.38 10.15 -20.68
CA ILE A 52 -16.64 10.48 -20.00
C ILE A 52 -16.81 11.99 -19.92
N ALA A 53 -15.79 12.74 -19.52
CA ALA A 53 -15.85 14.19 -19.44
C ALA A 53 -16.14 14.82 -20.81
N ALA A 54 -15.42 14.41 -21.86
CA ALA A 54 -15.65 14.86 -23.23
C ALA A 54 -17.05 14.49 -23.73
N GLY A 55 -17.51 13.26 -23.47
CA GLY A 55 -18.85 12.79 -23.79
C GLY A 55 -19.94 13.59 -23.08
N CYS A 56 -19.74 13.98 -21.82
CA CYS A 56 -20.67 14.82 -21.07
C CYS A 56 -20.73 16.24 -21.65
N VAL A 57 -19.60 16.86 -21.98
CA VAL A 57 -19.55 18.19 -22.63
C VAL A 57 -20.26 18.17 -23.99
N ALA A 58 -19.96 17.16 -24.82
CA ALA A 58 -20.64 16.95 -26.09
C ALA A 58 -22.15 16.74 -25.89
N GLY A 59 -22.53 15.94 -24.88
CA GLY A 59 -23.92 15.70 -24.50
C GLY A 59 -24.65 16.98 -24.10
N VAL A 60 -24.02 17.88 -23.35
CA VAL A 60 -24.59 19.20 -23.02
C VAL A 60 -24.79 20.04 -24.28
N GLY A 61 -23.80 20.09 -25.18
CA GLY A 61 -23.92 20.79 -26.45
C GLY A 61 -25.03 20.24 -27.34
N LEU A 62 -25.14 18.91 -27.42
CA LEU A 62 -26.22 18.21 -28.12
C LEU A 62 -27.57 18.45 -27.44
N LEU A 63 -27.65 18.49 -26.12
CA LEU A 63 -28.92 18.69 -25.42
C LEU A 63 -29.57 20.03 -25.78
N LEU A 64 -28.75 21.06 -26.00
CA LEU A 64 -29.21 22.40 -26.39
C LEU A 64 -29.68 22.49 -27.85
N ARG A 65 -29.16 21.64 -28.75
CA ARG A 65 -29.43 21.72 -30.20
C ARG A 65 -30.29 20.56 -30.73
N ARG A 66 -30.09 19.38 -30.18
CA ARG A 66 -30.56 18.06 -30.61
C ARG A 66 -30.79 17.14 -29.39
N PRO A 67 -31.77 17.45 -28.52
CA PRO A 67 -32.01 16.73 -27.25
C PRO A 67 -32.26 15.22 -27.41
N ARG A 68 -32.71 14.80 -28.60
CA ARG A 68 -32.88 13.38 -28.94
C ARG A 68 -31.55 12.64 -29.05
N GLU A 69 -30.56 13.23 -29.73
CA GLU A 69 -29.23 12.63 -29.88
C GLU A 69 -28.51 12.58 -28.52
N ALA A 70 -28.67 13.62 -27.69
CA ALA A 70 -28.15 13.63 -26.32
C ALA A 70 -28.71 12.48 -25.45
N SER A 71 -29.95 12.02 -25.72
CA SER A 71 -30.54 10.88 -25.01
C SER A 71 -29.76 9.57 -25.22
N ALA A 72 -29.07 9.42 -26.35
CA ALA A 72 -28.26 8.23 -26.62
C ALA A 72 -27.01 8.17 -25.72
N LEU A 73 -26.40 9.31 -25.39
CA LEU A 73 -25.30 9.39 -24.43
C LEU A 73 -25.77 9.09 -22.99
N VAL A 74 -26.96 9.56 -22.62
CA VAL A 74 -27.58 9.24 -21.31
C VAL A 74 -27.85 7.74 -21.20
N TRP A 75 -28.31 7.10 -22.28
CA TRP A 75 -28.43 5.64 -22.34
C TRP A 75 -27.08 4.93 -22.20
N GLY A 76 -26.01 5.46 -22.80
CA GLY A 76 -24.65 4.94 -22.58
C GLY A 76 -24.23 4.98 -21.11
N LEU A 77 -24.48 6.10 -20.42
CA LEU A 77 -24.24 6.22 -18.98
C LEU A 77 -25.09 5.23 -18.17
N ALA A 78 -26.36 5.03 -18.55
CA ALA A 78 -27.21 4.03 -17.91
C ALA A 78 -26.64 2.60 -18.05
N GLY A 79 -26.16 2.24 -19.24
CA GLY A 79 -25.47 0.97 -19.48
C GLY A 79 -24.23 0.80 -18.60
N CYS A 80 -23.43 1.86 -18.46
CA CYS A 80 -22.25 1.89 -17.59
C CYS A 80 -22.60 1.59 -16.13
N TRP A 81 -23.59 2.28 -15.55
CA TRP A 81 -24.01 2.05 -14.16
C TRP A 81 -24.63 0.69 -13.92
N ALA A 82 -25.45 0.20 -14.85
CA ALA A 82 -26.07 -1.12 -14.72
C ALA A 82 -25.00 -2.23 -14.71
N ALA A 83 -24.12 -2.24 -15.72
CA ALA A 83 -23.06 -3.25 -15.82
C ALA A 83 -22.04 -3.14 -14.69
N GLY A 84 -21.61 -1.91 -14.37
CA GLY A 84 -20.70 -1.66 -13.25
C GLY A 84 -21.27 -2.13 -11.91
N GLY A 85 -22.55 -1.83 -11.63
CA GLY A 85 -23.23 -2.29 -10.41
C GLY A 85 -23.31 -3.82 -10.29
N VAL A 86 -23.66 -4.50 -11.38
CA VAL A 86 -23.70 -5.97 -11.43
C VAL A 86 -22.32 -6.56 -11.21
N VAL A 87 -21.32 -6.10 -11.96
CA VAL A 87 -19.93 -6.59 -11.84
C VAL A 87 -19.37 -6.32 -10.45
N ALA A 88 -19.64 -5.15 -9.88
CA ALA A 88 -19.18 -4.80 -8.54
C ALA A 88 -19.75 -5.74 -7.48
N SER A 89 -21.03 -6.10 -7.57
CA SER A 89 -21.62 -7.06 -6.63
C SER A 89 -21.15 -8.49 -6.84
N LEU A 90 -20.76 -8.88 -8.06
CA LEU A 90 -20.18 -10.20 -8.33
C LEU A 90 -18.74 -10.32 -7.81
N PHE A 91 -17.92 -9.29 -7.99
CA PHE A 91 -16.49 -9.33 -7.67
C PHE A 91 -16.13 -8.78 -6.29
N PHE A 92 -16.99 -7.92 -5.71
CA PHE A 92 -16.81 -7.31 -4.40
C PHE A 92 -18.02 -7.54 -3.48
N PRO A 93 -18.44 -8.81 -3.25
CA PRO A 93 -19.65 -9.10 -2.49
C PRO A 93 -19.57 -8.69 -1.01
N ARG A 94 -18.37 -8.49 -0.47
CA ARG A 94 -18.18 -8.08 0.94
C ARG A 94 -17.96 -6.59 1.08
N SER A 95 -17.21 -5.98 0.16
CA SER A 95 -16.89 -4.55 0.20
C SER A 95 -18.00 -3.69 -0.41
N LEU A 96 -18.78 -4.24 -1.36
CA LEU A 96 -19.85 -3.52 -2.07
C LEU A 96 -21.14 -4.36 -2.21
N PRO A 97 -21.74 -4.84 -1.11
CA PRO A 97 -22.89 -5.75 -1.14
C PRO A 97 -24.14 -5.15 -1.82
N LEU A 98 -24.25 -3.81 -1.85
CA LEU A 98 -25.38 -3.08 -2.43
C LEU A 98 -25.08 -2.38 -3.75
N ALA A 99 -23.93 -2.65 -4.38
CA ALA A 99 -23.56 -1.96 -5.62
C ALA A 99 -24.55 -2.20 -6.78
N TRP A 100 -25.12 -3.40 -6.89
CA TRP A 100 -26.15 -3.69 -7.88
C TRP A 100 -27.42 -2.87 -7.68
N VAL A 101 -27.82 -2.61 -6.42
CA VAL A 101 -28.97 -1.76 -6.10
C VAL A 101 -28.67 -0.31 -6.47
N GLY A 102 -27.53 0.22 -6.02
CA GLY A 102 -27.12 1.60 -6.32
C GLY A 102 -26.97 1.83 -7.83
N GLY A 103 -26.25 0.95 -8.52
CA GLY A 103 -26.09 0.99 -9.97
C GLY A 103 -27.41 0.83 -10.71
N GLY A 104 -28.29 -0.07 -10.26
CA GLY A 104 -29.63 -0.26 -10.83
C GLY A 104 -30.53 0.97 -10.67
N VAL A 105 -30.50 1.64 -9.52
CA VAL A 105 -31.27 2.88 -9.28
C VAL A 105 -30.79 4.01 -10.19
N VAL A 106 -29.47 4.21 -10.31
CA VAL A 106 -28.91 5.25 -11.19
C VAL A 106 -29.22 4.93 -12.65
N ALA A 107 -28.98 3.69 -13.09
CA ALA A 107 -29.27 3.24 -14.45
C ALA A 107 -30.76 3.36 -14.80
N GLY A 108 -31.65 2.96 -13.89
CA GLY A 108 -33.09 3.07 -14.06
C GLY A 108 -33.55 4.52 -14.17
N GLY A 109 -33.00 5.42 -13.34
CA GLY A 109 -33.27 6.86 -13.42
C GLY A 109 -32.81 7.47 -14.75
N LEU A 110 -31.59 7.19 -15.18
CA LEU A 110 -31.06 7.64 -16.47
C LEU A 110 -31.85 7.07 -17.65
N GLY A 111 -32.21 5.78 -17.60
CA GLY A 111 -33.03 5.11 -18.59
C GLY A 111 -34.44 5.70 -18.70
N ALA A 112 -35.10 5.97 -17.56
CA ALA A 112 -36.40 6.64 -17.53
C ALA A 112 -36.32 8.05 -18.14
N LEU A 113 -35.25 8.79 -17.87
CA LEU A 113 -34.99 10.10 -18.47
C LEU A 113 -34.75 10.02 -19.98
N ALA A 114 -34.26 8.91 -20.53
CA ALA A 114 -33.94 8.76 -21.95
C ALA A 114 -34.99 7.93 -22.75
N TRP A 115 -35.96 7.31 -22.06
CA TRP A 115 -36.91 6.35 -22.63
C TRP A 115 -37.79 6.86 -23.78
N PRO A 116 -38.39 8.06 -23.73
CA PRO A 116 -39.30 8.50 -24.78
C PRO A 116 -38.67 8.58 -26.19
N ASP A 117 -37.34 8.70 -26.27
CA ASP A 117 -36.61 8.84 -27.52
C ASP A 117 -36.01 7.51 -28.04
N TRP A 118 -36.11 6.42 -27.27
CA TRP A 118 -35.42 5.16 -27.57
C TRP A 118 -35.88 4.51 -28.90
N ARG A 119 -37.20 4.50 -29.17
CA ARG A 119 -37.77 3.80 -30.35
C ARG A 119 -37.28 4.37 -31.69
N ARG A 120 -36.88 5.65 -31.73
CA ARG A 120 -36.44 6.33 -32.97
C ARG A 120 -34.92 6.40 -33.10
N ALA A 121 -34.17 6.04 -32.06
CA ALA A 121 -32.72 6.06 -32.02
C ALA A 121 -32.13 4.68 -31.66
N TRP A 122 -32.89 3.61 -31.84
CA TRP A 122 -32.55 2.28 -31.28
C TRP A 122 -31.18 1.75 -31.72
N PHE A 123 -30.78 1.97 -32.99
CA PHE A 123 -29.49 1.51 -33.49
C PHE A 123 -28.28 2.24 -32.85
N PRO A 124 -28.16 3.59 -32.88
CA PRO A 124 -27.07 4.28 -32.19
C PRO A 124 -27.15 4.15 -30.66
N VAL A 125 -28.35 4.02 -30.09
CA VAL A 125 -28.55 3.79 -28.66
C VAL A 125 -27.97 2.43 -28.25
N GLY A 126 -28.24 1.36 -29.02
CA GLY A 126 -27.73 0.03 -28.71
C GLY A 126 -26.19 -0.02 -28.64
N GLY A 127 -25.53 0.60 -29.61
CA GLY A 127 -24.07 0.72 -29.62
C GLY A 127 -23.52 1.48 -28.41
N LEU A 128 -24.11 2.63 -28.06
CA LEU A 128 -23.67 3.43 -26.92
C LEU A 128 -23.96 2.76 -25.57
N VAL A 129 -25.09 2.08 -25.42
CA VAL A 129 -25.41 1.28 -24.22
C VAL A 129 -24.38 0.17 -24.04
N LEU A 130 -24.05 -0.57 -25.11
CA LEU A 130 -23.06 -1.64 -25.04
C LEU A 130 -21.67 -1.09 -24.70
N SER A 131 -21.22 -0.03 -25.37
CA SER A 131 -19.95 0.62 -25.07
C SER A 131 -19.90 1.12 -23.61
N GLY A 132 -20.98 1.75 -23.15
CA GLY A 132 -21.12 2.16 -21.76
C GLY A 132 -21.04 0.99 -20.79
N ALA A 133 -21.76 -0.10 -21.07
CA ALA A 133 -21.73 -1.32 -20.26
C ALA A 133 -20.34 -1.94 -20.18
N VAL A 134 -19.61 -2.01 -21.30
CA VAL A 134 -18.22 -2.48 -21.33
C VAL A 134 -17.32 -1.56 -20.49
N LEU A 135 -17.43 -0.24 -20.63
CA LEU A 135 -16.66 0.72 -19.84
C LEU A 135 -16.94 0.59 -18.33
N GLY A 136 -18.21 0.43 -17.95
CA GLY A 136 -18.61 0.23 -16.55
C GLY A 136 -18.09 -1.09 -15.98
N ALA A 137 -18.24 -2.18 -16.71
CA ALA A 137 -17.74 -3.50 -16.31
C ALA A 137 -16.21 -3.51 -16.16
N VAL A 138 -15.49 -3.04 -17.18
CA VAL A 138 -14.01 -2.98 -17.18
C VAL A 138 -13.53 -2.03 -16.08
N GLY A 139 -14.14 -0.85 -15.94
CA GLY A 139 -13.77 0.12 -14.91
C GLY A 139 -13.84 -0.43 -13.49
N VAL A 140 -14.81 -1.30 -13.21
CA VAL A 140 -14.96 -1.99 -11.93
C VAL A 140 -13.99 -3.15 -11.78
N LEU A 141 -13.82 -3.99 -12.81
CA LEU A 141 -12.85 -5.10 -12.78
C LEU A 141 -11.43 -4.60 -12.52
N GLU A 142 -11.09 -3.45 -13.10
CA GLU A 142 -9.79 -2.81 -12.90
C GLU A 142 -9.56 -2.35 -11.47
N GLN A 143 -10.60 -2.10 -10.67
CA GLN A 143 -10.38 -1.76 -9.26
C GLN A 143 -9.99 -2.96 -8.41
N ARG A 144 -10.08 -4.17 -8.95
CA ARG A 144 -9.63 -5.38 -8.27
C ARG A 144 -8.11 -5.40 -8.25
N ALA A 145 -7.51 -5.58 -7.07
CA ALA A 145 -6.07 -5.81 -6.94
C ALA A 145 -5.62 -6.95 -7.87
N PRO A 146 -4.39 -6.95 -8.42
CA PRO A 146 -3.84 -8.10 -9.15
C PRO A 146 -3.68 -9.33 -8.24
N LEU A 147 -3.27 -10.47 -8.80
CA LEU A 147 -2.93 -11.63 -7.96
C LEU A 147 -1.72 -11.29 -7.09
N ALA A 148 -1.59 -11.98 -5.95
CA ALA A 148 -0.45 -11.81 -5.09
C ALA A 148 0.85 -12.19 -5.81
N SER A 149 1.89 -11.38 -5.64
CA SER A 149 3.17 -11.51 -6.35
C SER A 149 4.38 -11.54 -5.42
N THR A 150 4.17 -11.46 -4.10
CA THR A 150 5.21 -11.80 -3.12
C THR A 150 5.55 -13.27 -3.18
N ARG A 151 6.77 -13.62 -2.77
CA ARG A 151 7.30 -14.98 -2.85
C ARG A 151 7.62 -15.46 -1.44
N PRO A 152 6.75 -16.21 -0.76
CA PRO A 152 7.04 -16.69 0.59
C PRO A 152 8.31 -17.55 0.59
N SER A 153 9.07 -17.49 1.66
CA SER A 153 10.19 -18.40 1.92
C SER A 153 9.71 -19.86 1.94
N ASN A 154 10.32 -20.72 1.13
CA ASN A 154 10.05 -22.17 1.11
C ASN A 154 10.66 -22.89 2.33
N VAL A 155 10.55 -22.27 3.51
CA VAL A 155 11.07 -22.80 4.77
C VAL A 155 9.91 -23.28 5.63
N GLU A 156 10.20 -24.23 6.52
CA GLU A 156 9.22 -24.67 7.50
C GLU A 156 9.08 -23.64 8.62
N LEU A 157 7.86 -23.48 9.13
CA LEU A 157 7.63 -22.69 10.33
C LEU A 157 8.31 -23.40 11.53
N PRO A 158 9.17 -22.72 12.31
CA PRO A 158 9.81 -23.34 13.46
C PRO A 158 8.78 -23.91 14.44
N ARG A 159 9.00 -25.16 14.87
CA ARG A 159 8.17 -25.79 15.89
C ARG A 159 8.63 -25.32 17.26
N VAL A 160 7.82 -24.49 17.92
CA VAL A 160 8.05 -24.13 19.32
C VAL A 160 7.20 -25.04 20.18
N GLU A 161 7.84 -25.79 21.09
CA GLU A 161 7.16 -26.69 22.01
C GLU A 161 6.20 -25.90 22.91
N SER A 162 4.91 -26.25 22.85
CA SER A 162 3.85 -25.63 23.63
C SER A 162 3.94 -26.09 25.10
N GLY A 163 4.80 -25.45 25.90
CA GLY A 163 5.05 -25.84 27.29
C GLY A 163 4.83 -24.76 28.35
N TRP A 164 4.66 -23.48 28.01
CA TRP A 164 4.88 -22.39 28.96
C TRP A 164 3.83 -21.27 28.88
N GLY A 165 3.60 -20.61 30.01
CA GLY A 165 2.44 -19.76 30.29
C GLY A 165 2.19 -18.65 29.28
N ALA A 166 0.92 -18.49 28.88
CA ALA A 166 0.44 -17.36 28.10
C ALA A 166 0.27 -16.14 29.01
N GLY A 167 1.35 -15.40 29.23
CA GLY A 167 1.36 -14.14 29.95
C GLY A 167 2.21 -13.11 29.23
N ALA A 168 1.85 -11.83 29.34
CA ALA A 168 2.73 -10.76 28.89
C ALA A 168 4.04 -10.83 29.68
N VAL A 169 5.15 -10.97 28.96
CA VAL A 169 6.51 -10.96 29.51
C VAL A 169 7.28 -9.81 28.88
N HIS A 170 7.96 -9.05 29.73
CA HIS A 170 9.06 -8.18 29.34
C HIS A 170 10.34 -8.96 29.59
N TRP A 171 11.06 -9.29 28.52
CA TRP A 171 12.36 -9.96 28.62
C TRP A 171 13.48 -8.96 28.39
N GLN A 172 14.58 -9.12 29.11
CA GLN A 172 15.78 -8.31 28.95
C GLN A 172 17.00 -9.23 28.92
N SER A 173 17.99 -8.89 28.10
CA SER A 173 19.30 -9.53 28.12
C SER A 173 19.99 -9.27 29.47
N PRO A 174 20.97 -10.10 29.87
CA PRO A 174 21.63 -9.98 31.18
C PRO A 174 22.35 -8.65 31.41
N ASP A 175 22.77 -8.00 30.32
CA ASP A 175 23.42 -6.69 30.31
C ASP A 175 22.44 -5.52 30.11
N GLY A 176 21.13 -5.80 29.98
CA GLY A 176 20.09 -4.80 29.78
C GLY A 176 20.09 -4.12 28.41
N ARG A 177 20.98 -4.51 27.48
CA ARG A 177 21.12 -3.87 26.16
C ARG A 177 20.00 -4.21 25.19
N VAL A 178 19.35 -5.36 25.38
CA VAL A 178 18.24 -5.84 24.55
C VAL A 178 17.04 -6.04 25.44
N SER A 179 15.88 -5.59 24.97
CA SER A 179 14.60 -5.83 25.61
C SER A 179 13.55 -6.26 24.59
N VAL A 180 12.64 -7.13 25.00
CA VAL A 180 11.60 -7.68 24.13
C VAL A 180 10.24 -7.51 24.78
N SER A 181 9.36 -6.78 24.09
CA SER A 181 7.95 -6.56 24.44
C SER A 181 7.09 -7.62 23.75
N SER A 182 6.63 -8.62 24.52
CA SER A 182 5.81 -9.69 23.97
C SER A 182 4.40 -9.27 23.56
N ASN A 183 3.86 -8.16 24.06
CA ASN A 183 2.54 -7.67 23.64
C ASN A 183 2.57 -7.05 22.24
N GLU A 184 3.68 -6.38 21.93
CA GLU A 184 3.87 -5.66 20.67
C GLU A 184 4.64 -6.51 19.64
N ALA A 185 5.24 -7.62 20.10
CA ALA A 185 6.23 -8.38 19.37
C ALA A 185 7.39 -7.49 18.89
N ALA A 186 7.82 -6.59 19.77
CA ALA A 186 8.84 -5.59 19.47
C ALA A 186 10.13 -5.89 20.22
N VAL A 187 11.26 -5.56 19.58
CA VAL A 187 12.61 -5.73 20.11
C VAL A 187 13.25 -4.36 20.21
N SER A 188 13.66 -3.93 21.40
CA SER A 188 14.33 -2.66 21.62
C SER A 188 15.78 -2.89 22.04
N MET A 189 16.71 -2.15 21.46
CA MET A 189 18.13 -2.27 21.79
C MET A 189 18.89 -0.96 21.61
N GLU A 190 20.09 -0.87 22.18
CA GLU A 190 21.06 0.17 21.84
C GLU A 190 22.11 -0.38 20.85
N CYS A 191 22.39 0.37 19.78
CA CYS A 191 23.37 -0.02 18.76
C CYS A 191 24.20 1.20 18.32
N GLY A 192 25.46 1.27 18.77
CA GLY A 192 26.38 2.35 18.39
C GLY A 192 25.94 3.75 18.85
N GLY A 193 25.22 3.83 19.98
CA GLY A 193 24.65 5.06 20.53
C GLY A 193 23.28 5.44 19.95
N LEU A 194 22.70 4.61 19.07
CA LEU A 194 21.33 4.73 18.60
C LEU A 194 20.42 3.82 19.41
N LYS A 195 19.25 4.32 19.83
CA LYS A 195 18.19 3.47 20.37
C LYS A 195 17.33 2.99 19.21
N LEU A 196 17.22 1.69 19.07
CA LEU A 196 16.48 1.02 18.02
C LEU A 196 15.27 0.34 18.63
N ARG A 197 14.13 0.42 17.96
CA ARG A 197 12.95 -0.41 18.22
C ARG A 197 12.52 -1.08 16.93
N LEU A 198 12.51 -2.41 16.92
CA LEU A 198 12.22 -3.24 15.76
C LEU A 198 10.90 -3.96 15.95
N GLU A 199 10.04 -3.95 14.93
CA GLU A 199 8.83 -4.76 14.84
C GLU A 199 8.98 -5.68 13.60
N PRO A 200 9.56 -6.89 13.78
CA PRO A 200 10.01 -7.72 12.66
C PRO A 200 8.94 -8.68 12.12
N LEU A 201 7.77 -8.76 12.76
CA LEU A 201 6.68 -9.63 12.32
C LEU A 201 5.81 -8.97 11.25
N LEU A 202 5.55 -9.71 10.17
CA LEU A 202 4.68 -9.26 9.09
C LEU A 202 3.29 -8.91 9.64
N THR A 203 2.87 -7.68 9.41
CA THR A 203 1.61 -7.12 9.91
C THR A 203 0.87 -6.42 8.78
N PHE A 204 -0.46 -6.62 8.70
CA PHE A 204 -1.30 -6.01 7.67
C PHE A 204 -2.19 -4.92 8.25
N ILE A 205 -2.33 -3.84 7.49
CA ILE A 205 -3.16 -2.69 7.84
C ILE A 205 -4.10 -2.40 6.65
N SER A 206 -5.38 -2.19 6.94
CA SER A 206 -6.43 -1.90 5.95
C SER A 206 -6.56 -3.02 4.90
N ARG A 207 -6.99 -4.22 5.36
CA ARG A 207 -7.16 -5.40 4.49
C ARG A 207 -8.48 -5.35 3.71
N SER A 208 -8.47 -5.91 2.51
CA SER A 208 -9.68 -6.17 1.72
C SER A 208 -9.90 -7.68 1.54
N PRO A 209 -11.09 -8.20 1.85
CA PRO A 209 -11.40 -9.63 1.71
C PRO A 209 -11.66 -10.06 0.26
N ASP A 210 -11.95 -9.12 -0.64
CA ASP A 210 -12.35 -9.39 -2.03
C ASP A 210 -11.50 -8.59 -3.05
N ARG A 211 -10.33 -8.10 -2.64
CA ARG A 211 -9.37 -7.36 -3.47
C ARG A 211 -9.87 -5.99 -3.93
N SER A 212 -10.90 -5.46 -3.28
CA SER A 212 -11.37 -4.09 -3.47
C SER A 212 -10.37 -3.06 -2.92
N TRP A 213 -10.75 -1.79 -3.03
CA TRP A 213 -10.18 -0.74 -2.20
C TRP A 213 -10.43 -1.01 -0.72
N SER A 214 -9.42 -0.77 0.10
CA SER A 214 -9.47 -1.03 1.54
C SER A 214 -10.45 -0.10 2.27
N SER A 215 -10.66 1.12 1.77
CA SER A 215 -11.65 2.07 2.31
C SER A 215 -13.11 1.62 2.13
N LEU A 216 -13.35 0.66 1.23
CA LEU A 216 -14.66 0.05 1.00
C LEU A 216 -14.81 -1.28 1.75
N ALA A 217 -13.73 -1.81 2.33
CA ALA A 217 -13.77 -3.07 3.04
C ALA A 217 -14.48 -2.92 4.40
N PRO A 218 -15.11 -4.00 4.93
CA PRO A 218 -15.71 -3.96 6.26
C PRO A 218 -14.68 -3.62 7.35
N ALA A 219 -15.02 -2.73 8.29
CA ALA A 219 -14.07 -2.24 9.30
C ALA A 219 -13.38 -3.34 10.13
N GLN A 220 -14.03 -4.51 10.30
CA GLN A 220 -13.47 -5.64 11.03
C GLN A 220 -12.23 -6.25 10.35
N THR A 221 -11.95 -5.95 9.07
CA THR A 221 -10.77 -6.46 8.36
C THR A 221 -9.54 -5.58 8.52
N ASN A 222 -9.62 -4.44 9.22
CA ASN A 222 -8.57 -3.42 9.17
C ASN A 222 -7.24 -3.80 9.84
N ALA A 223 -7.22 -4.65 10.86
CA ALA A 223 -5.98 -4.98 11.58
C ALA A 223 -5.84 -6.47 11.88
N VAL A 224 -4.59 -6.92 11.98
CA VAL A 224 -4.25 -8.24 12.51
C VAL A 224 -4.40 -8.21 14.03
N GLN A 225 -5.10 -9.21 14.60
CA GLN A 225 -5.14 -9.40 16.04
C GLN A 225 -4.08 -10.43 16.41
N ARG A 226 -2.95 -9.95 16.94
CA ARG A 226 -1.85 -10.80 17.40
C ARG A 226 -2.06 -11.14 18.88
N ARG A 227 -2.05 -12.43 19.21
CA ARG A 227 -2.18 -12.93 20.58
C ARG A 227 -1.03 -13.87 20.89
N LEU A 228 -0.27 -13.58 21.95
CA LEU A 228 0.76 -14.49 22.45
C LEU A 228 0.12 -15.81 22.94
N ILE A 229 0.64 -16.93 22.46
CA ILE A 229 0.18 -18.29 22.82
C ILE A 229 1.28 -19.19 23.35
N GLY A 230 2.55 -18.78 23.24
CA GLY A 230 3.69 -19.53 23.73
C GLY A 230 4.92 -18.65 23.85
N LEU A 231 5.79 -19.01 24.79
CA LEU A 231 7.02 -18.31 25.13
C LEU A 231 8.05 -19.37 25.53
N LYS A 232 9.30 -19.21 25.13
CA LYS A 232 10.44 -19.95 25.68
C LYS A 232 11.60 -18.99 25.87
N GLY A 233 11.93 -18.71 27.12
CA GLY A 233 13.05 -17.83 27.47
C GLY A 233 14.27 -18.64 27.92
N ALA A 234 15.45 -18.14 27.59
CA ALA A 234 16.73 -18.51 28.17
C ALA A 234 17.48 -17.23 28.58
N GLN A 235 18.71 -17.38 29.08
CA GLN A 235 19.49 -16.26 29.58
C GLN A 235 19.80 -15.21 28.50
N ARG A 236 20.05 -15.64 27.26
CA ARG A 236 20.40 -14.76 26.12
C ARG A 236 19.52 -14.98 24.89
N SER A 237 18.39 -15.64 25.06
CA SER A 237 17.44 -15.79 23.98
C SER A 237 16.01 -15.83 24.48
N ILE A 238 15.09 -15.43 23.60
CA ILE A 238 13.66 -15.57 23.83
C ILE A 238 12.98 -15.91 22.51
N GLU A 239 12.09 -16.90 22.57
CA GLU A 239 11.23 -17.30 21.47
C GLU A 239 9.78 -17.05 21.87
N LEU A 240 9.02 -16.42 20.98
CA LEU A 240 7.63 -16.02 21.18
C LEU A 240 6.78 -16.58 20.05
N VAL A 241 5.62 -17.15 20.40
CA VAL A 241 4.67 -17.71 19.44
C VAL A 241 3.37 -16.96 19.54
N TYR A 242 2.87 -16.52 18.39
CA TYR A 242 1.65 -15.77 18.29
C TYR A 242 0.61 -16.48 17.43
N ARG A 243 -0.64 -16.37 17.86
CA ARG A 243 -1.80 -16.61 17.01
C ARG A 243 -2.25 -15.29 16.39
N ASP A 244 -2.33 -15.30 15.08
CA ASP A 244 -2.84 -14.21 14.23
C ASP A 244 -3.68 -14.83 13.11
N ASP A 245 -3.64 -14.31 11.88
CA ASP A 245 -4.32 -14.90 10.72
C ASP A 245 -3.81 -16.32 10.38
N GLY A 246 -2.63 -16.68 10.89
CA GLY A 246 -2.10 -18.04 10.86
C GLY A 246 -1.35 -18.32 12.15
N THR A 247 -0.02 -18.23 12.09
CA THR A 247 0.86 -18.36 13.24
C THR A 247 2.12 -17.58 12.95
N SER A 248 2.59 -16.82 13.94
CA SER A 248 3.88 -16.13 13.85
C SER A 248 4.82 -16.59 14.97
N VAL A 249 6.12 -16.60 14.68
CA VAL A 249 7.18 -16.94 15.62
C VAL A 249 8.21 -15.81 15.60
N LEU A 250 8.66 -15.37 16.77
CA LEU A 250 9.73 -14.39 16.93
C LEU A 250 10.78 -14.97 17.88
N GLY A 251 11.95 -15.31 17.34
CA GLY A 251 13.16 -15.66 18.08
C GLY A 251 14.11 -14.47 18.14
N VAL A 252 14.65 -14.21 19.32
CA VAL A 252 15.66 -13.17 19.56
C VAL A 252 16.84 -13.82 20.26
N PHE A 253 18.05 -13.65 19.70
CA PHE A 253 19.27 -14.30 20.15
C PHE A 253 20.38 -13.27 20.31
N ASP A 254 20.73 -12.95 21.56
CA ASP A 254 21.82 -12.05 21.89
C ASP A 254 23.14 -12.84 21.97
N THR A 255 24.04 -12.58 21.02
CA THR A 255 25.36 -13.24 20.97
C THR A 255 26.41 -12.54 21.81
N GLY A 256 26.11 -11.35 22.35
CA GLY A 256 27.07 -10.44 22.98
C GLY A 256 27.71 -9.46 22.01
N GLU A 257 28.04 -9.89 20.78
CA GLU A 257 28.61 -9.04 19.71
C GLU A 257 27.57 -8.55 18.71
N SER A 258 26.49 -9.30 18.55
CA SER A 258 25.43 -9.05 17.59
C SER A 258 24.09 -9.55 18.11
N LEU A 259 23.01 -8.98 17.59
CA LEU A 259 21.66 -9.44 17.83
C LEU A 259 21.13 -10.12 16.57
N ASP A 260 20.87 -11.42 16.66
CA ASP A 260 20.22 -12.18 15.61
C ASP A 260 18.71 -12.28 15.94
N ILE A 261 17.85 -11.93 14.99
CA ILE A 261 16.38 -11.97 15.15
C ILE A 261 15.80 -12.83 14.04
N ASP A 262 15.04 -13.84 14.42
CA ASP A 262 14.32 -14.73 13.51
C ASP A 262 12.81 -14.50 13.65
N ALA A 263 12.22 -13.80 12.68
CA ALA A 263 10.77 -13.63 12.61
C ALA A 263 10.18 -14.50 11.50
N PHE A 264 9.09 -15.22 11.79
CA PHE A 264 8.37 -16.01 10.81
C PHE A 264 6.87 -15.73 10.91
N THR A 265 6.20 -15.56 9.76
CA THR A 265 4.74 -15.41 9.70
C THR A 265 4.16 -16.36 8.66
N LEU A 266 3.29 -17.28 9.09
CA LEU A 266 2.57 -18.19 8.20
C LEU A 266 1.25 -17.58 7.75
N LEU A 267 1.09 -17.37 6.43
CA LEU A 267 -0.18 -17.02 5.81
C LEU A 267 -0.83 -18.27 5.21
N LYS A 268 -1.98 -18.67 5.76
CA LYS A 268 -2.74 -19.82 5.24
C LYS A 268 -3.43 -19.51 3.91
N ASN A 269 -3.80 -18.26 3.69
CA ASN A 269 -4.47 -17.76 2.51
C ASN A 269 -3.77 -16.49 2.03
N SER A 270 -4.03 -16.09 0.78
CA SER A 270 -3.61 -14.76 0.35
C SER A 270 -4.25 -13.66 1.18
N VAL A 271 -3.46 -12.65 1.52
CA VAL A 271 -3.93 -11.45 2.22
C VAL A 271 -3.76 -10.26 1.30
N PHE A 272 -4.85 -9.52 1.08
CA PHE A 272 -4.81 -8.28 0.30
C PHE A 272 -4.94 -7.10 1.23
N SER A 273 -3.98 -6.17 1.18
CA SER A 273 -4.00 -4.97 2.02
C SER A 273 -3.48 -3.75 1.28
N HIS A 274 -3.87 -2.59 1.77
CA HIS A 274 -3.35 -1.32 1.27
C HIS A 274 -1.96 -1.05 1.86
N LEU A 275 -1.81 -1.33 3.16
CA LEU A 275 -0.57 -1.17 3.92
C LEU A 275 -0.17 -2.49 4.58
N ASN A 276 1.13 -2.68 4.75
CA ASN A 276 1.71 -3.74 5.55
C ASN A 276 3.05 -3.26 6.09
N THR A 277 3.52 -3.95 7.10
CA THR A 277 4.86 -3.79 7.65
C THR A 277 5.48 -5.17 7.67
N TYR A 278 6.55 -5.36 6.91
CA TYR A 278 7.39 -6.56 6.99
C TYR A 278 8.47 -6.40 8.06
N LEU A 279 9.05 -5.20 8.14
CA LEU A 279 9.91 -4.76 9.23
C LEU A 279 9.66 -3.27 9.45
N ARG A 280 9.40 -2.87 10.69
CA ARG A 280 9.51 -1.46 11.10
C ARG A 280 10.70 -1.30 12.02
N VAL A 281 11.48 -0.25 11.78
CA VAL A 281 12.59 0.16 12.64
C VAL A 281 12.35 1.61 13.04
N GLU A 282 12.19 1.85 14.33
CA GLU A 282 12.18 3.20 14.90
C GLU A 282 13.57 3.48 15.47
N LEU A 283 14.06 4.68 15.16
CA LEU A 283 15.41 5.14 15.46
C LEU A 283 15.29 6.40 16.33
N GLU A 284 15.87 6.37 17.51
CA GLU A 284 16.09 7.56 18.33
C GLU A 284 17.60 7.75 18.53
N GLY A 285 18.07 8.99 18.45
CA GLY A 285 19.49 9.26 18.60
C GLY A 285 19.89 10.69 18.27
N GLN A 286 21.20 10.84 18.01
CA GLN A 286 21.83 12.11 17.68
C GLN A 286 21.35 12.66 16.34
N PRO A 287 21.40 13.99 16.13
CA PRO A 287 20.97 14.63 14.89
C PRO A 287 21.78 14.15 13.67
N GLY A 288 21.24 14.42 12.48
CA GLY A 288 21.91 14.15 11.21
C GLY A 288 21.86 12.67 10.80
N LEU A 289 20.74 12.00 11.06
CA LEU A 289 20.52 10.61 10.70
C LEU A 289 20.60 10.41 9.17
N LYS A 290 21.40 9.42 8.75
CA LYS A 290 21.54 9.01 7.35
C LYS A 290 21.53 7.48 7.26
N LEU A 291 21.24 6.98 6.08
CA LEU A 291 21.23 5.57 5.76
C LEU A 291 22.07 5.27 4.52
N GLU A 292 22.86 4.22 4.59
CA GLU A 292 23.64 3.71 3.47
C GLU A 292 23.18 2.28 3.19
N PHE A 293 22.92 1.97 1.92
CA PHE A 293 22.54 0.62 1.48
C PHE A 293 23.75 -0.10 0.91
N SER A 294 23.90 -1.39 1.21
CA SER A 294 24.98 -2.23 0.64
C SER A 294 24.99 -2.27 -0.88
N ALA A 295 23.86 -2.02 -1.52
CA ALA A 295 23.75 -1.91 -2.97
C ALA A 295 24.58 -0.75 -3.57
N VAL A 296 24.84 0.30 -2.78
CA VAL A 296 25.52 1.52 -3.21
C VAL A 296 26.51 1.97 -2.12
N PRO A 297 27.60 1.22 -1.90
CA PRO A 297 28.51 1.45 -0.78
C PRO A 297 29.17 2.84 -0.85
N GLY A 298 29.36 3.44 0.33
CA GLY A 298 29.94 4.77 0.51
C GLY A 298 29.03 5.94 0.16
N LYS A 299 27.75 5.70 -0.16
CA LYS A 299 26.77 6.75 -0.45
C LYS A 299 25.61 6.70 0.55
N ALA A 300 25.68 7.59 1.55
CA ALA A 300 24.61 7.76 2.52
C ALA A 300 23.55 8.76 2.02
N VAL A 301 22.28 8.45 2.30
CA VAL A 301 21.11 9.30 2.03
C VAL A 301 20.58 9.85 3.34
N GLU A 302 20.30 11.13 3.38
CA GLU A 302 19.72 11.78 4.55
C GLU A 302 18.26 11.39 4.77
N ILE A 303 17.89 11.16 6.03
CA ILE A 303 16.52 10.92 6.46
C ILE A 303 15.82 12.27 6.72
N LEU A 304 14.89 12.61 5.84
CA LEU A 304 14.15 13.87 5.91
C LEU A 304 12.83 13.74 6.68
N PRO A 305 12.26 14.84 7.21
CA PRO A 305 10.92 14.82 7.79
C PRO A 305 9.86 14.46 6.75
N SER A 306 8.84 13.70 7.16
CA SER A 306 7.63 13.51 6.37
C SER A 306 6.62 14.63 6.64
N GLU A 307 6.01 15.15 5.58
CA GLU A 307 4.85 16.05 5.65
C GLU A 307 3.61 15.40 5.00
N TYR A 308 3.47 14.08 5.10
CA TYR A 308 2.33 13.35 4.55
C TYR A 308 0.96 13.98 4.94
N PRO A 309 -0.04 14.01 4.02
CA PRO A 309 -0.03 13.47 2.66
C PRO A 309 0.43 14.45 1.57
N THR A 310 0.83 15.66 1.95
CA THR A 310 1.26 16.74 1.04
C THR A 310 2.26 17.64 1.73
N GLY A 311 3.38 17.90 1.07
CA GLY A 311 4.41 18.79 1.59
C GLY A 311 5.76 18.39 1.00
N LEU A 312 6.77 18.34 1.86
CA LEU A 312 8.11 17.89 1.49
C LEU A 312 8.10 16.56 0.72
N PRO A 313 8.92 16.44 -0.33
CA PRO A 313 9.21 15.19 -1.01
C PRO A 313 9.59 14.05 -0.06
N GLU A 314 8.89 12.93 -0.17
CA GLU A 314 9.26 11.71 0.53
C GLU A 314 10.34 10.95 -0.25
N ARG A 315 11.26 10.34 0.48
CA ARG A 315 12.28 9.45 -0.06
C ARG A 315 11.94 8.02 0.28
N ALA A 316 12.19 7.13 -0.66
CA ALA A 316 12.03 5.70 -0.46
C ALA A 316 13.04 4.94 -1.30
N ALA A 317 13.36 3.72 -0.88
CA ALA A 317 14.05 2.75 -1.72
C ALA A 317 13.08 1.66 -2.20
N TYR A 318 13.35 1.07 -3.36
CA TYR A 318 12.62 -0.10 -3.85
C TYR A 318 13.52 -1.00 -4.68
N LEU A 319 13.12 -2.26 -4.79
CA LEU A 319 13.77 -3.29 -5.58
C LEU A 319 13.06 -3.50 -6.91
N THR A 320 13.80 -3.47 -8.01
CA THR A 320 13.31 -3.81 -9.35
C THR A 320 13.40 -5.31 -9.63
N GLY A 321 12.72 -5.78 -10.67
CA GLY A 321 12.71 -7.20 -11.07
C GLY A 321 14.07 -7.79 -11.46
N ASP A 322 15.08 -6.94 -11.72
CA ASP A 322 16.46 -7.33 -12.01
C ASP A 322 17.40 -7.18 -10.81
N ASN A 323 16.85 -7.15 -9.58
CA ASN A 323 17.56 -7.00 -8.31
C ASN A 323 18.38 -5.70 -8.21
N THR A 324 17.86 -4.62 -8.77
CA THR A 324 18.45 -3.29 -8.58
C THR A 324 17.69 -2.55 -7.50
N LEU A 325 18.39 -2.14 -6.45
CA LEU A 325 17.85 -1.22 -5.47
C LEU A 325 17.96 0.20 -6.01
N ARG A 326 16.84 0.93 -6.02
CA ARG A 326 16.78 2.34 -6.39
C ARG A 326 16.29 3.15 -5.21
N VAL A 327 17.03 4.18 -4.85
CA VAL A 327 16.57 5.21 -3.91
C VAL A 327 16.04 6.37 -4.74
N VAL A 328 14.80 6.77 -4.47
CA VAL A 328 14.12 7.84 -5.19
C VAL A 328 13.57 8.90 -4.25
N GLU A 329 13.35 10.08 -4.80
CA GLU A 329 12.63 11.18 -4.17
C GLU A 329 11.37 11.48 -4.98
N ALA A 330 10.23 11.53 -4.31
CA ALA A 330 8.96 11.91 -4.90
C ALA A 330 8.93 13.41 -5.28
N SER A 331 7.96 13.82 -6.08
CA SER A 331 7.79 15.26 -6.39
C SER A 331 7.10 16.04 -5.25
N THR A 332 6.21 15.38 -4.50
CA THR A 332 5.49 15.98 -3.37
C THR A 332 4.90 14.91 -2.46
N GLY A 333 5.20 14.95 -1.15
CA GLY A 333 4.87 13.86 -0.24
C GLY A 333 5.30 12.51 -0.83
N GLU A 334 4.41 11.53 -0.83
CA GLU A 334 4.62 10.20 -1.44
C GLU A 334 4.33 10.11 -2.96
N LYS A 335 4.07 11.25 -3.63
CA LYS A 335 3.49 11.28 -4.99
C LYS A 335 4.54 11.54 -6.07
N GLY A 336 4.54 10.69 -7.09
CA GLY A 336 5.37 10.84 -8.28
C GLY A 336 5.04 12.09 -9.12
N PRO A 337 5.88 12.43 -10.12
CA PRO A 337 7.02 11.65 -10.62
C PRO A 337 8.17 11.52 -9.61
N PHE A 338 9.01 10.50 -9.81
CA PHE A 338 10.10 10.15 -8.89
C PHE A 338 11.46 10.41 -9.53
N THR A 339 12.35 11.07 -8.80
CA THR A 339 13.73 11.35 -9.20
C THR A 339 14.65 10.31 -8.58
N SER A 340 15.48 9.65 -9.39
CA SER A 340 16.49 8.71 -8.89
C SER A 340 17.62 9.45 -8.18
N LEU A 341 17.91 9.05 -6.93
CA LEU A 341 19.01 9.56 -6.12
C LEU A 341 20.21 8.61 -6.18
N LEU A 342 19.96 7.31 -5.99
CA LEU A 342 20.98 6.26 -5.97
C LEU A 342 20.43 5.00 -6.65
N GLU A 343 21.32 4.21 -7.25
CA GLU A 343 21.00 2.93 -7.88
C GLU A 343 22.18 1.97 -7.74
N GLY A 344 21.89 0.70 -7.42
CA GLY A 344 22.91 -0.35 -7.37
C GLY A 344 22.31 -1.75 -7.24
N LYS A 345 23.09 -2.77 -7.62
CA LYS A 345 22.67 -4.17 -7.57
C LYS A 345 22.74 -4.72 -6.15
N VAL A 346 21.79 -5.59 -5.81
CA VAL A 346 21.79 -6.34 -4.54
C VAL A 346 22.19 -7.78 -4.81
N GLU A 347 23.32 -8.19 -4.25
CA GLU A 347 23.86 -9.55 -4.35
C GLU A 347 23.78 -10.23 -2.97
N GLY A 348 22.60 -10.75 -2.62
CA GLY A 348 22.37 -11.43 -1.33
C GLY A 348 21.54 -10.60 -0.33
N PRO A 349 21.81 -10.72 0.97
CA PRO A 349 21.14 -9.94 2.01
C PRO A 349 21.26 -8.43 1.76
N LEU A 350 20.19 -7.69 2.04
CA LEU A 350 20.25 -6.24 2.04
C LEU A 350 20.83 -5.77 3.38
N VAL A 351 21.93 -5.03 3.36
CA VAL A 351 22.47 -4.40 4.57
C VAL A 351 22.19 -2.91 4.52
N VAL A 352 21.64 -2.38 5.62
CA VAL A 352 21.41 -0.96 5.84
C VAL A 352 22.31 -0.50 6.97
N THR A 353 23.26 0.37 6.66
CA THR A 353 24.10 1.03 7.66
C THR A 353 23.41 2.32 8.10
N LEU A 354 23.20 2.45 9.39
CA LEU A 354 22.65 3.64 10.04
C LEU A 354 23.80 4.54 10.49
N HIS A 355 23.72 5.81 10.12
CA HIS A 355 24.69 6.84 10.47
C HIS A 355 24.01 7.91 11.33
N ASP A 356 24.78 8.50 12.23
CA ASP A 356 24.47 9.79 12.86
C ASP A 356 25.57 10.82 12.53
N ALA A 357 25.56 11.99 13.17
CA ALA A 357 26.57 13.02 12.99
C ALA A 357 28.04 12.56 13.20
N LYS A 358 28.30 11.51 13.99
CA LYS A 358 29.64 10.95 14.25
C LYS A 358 30.07 9.89 13.22
N GLY A 359 29.21 9.53 12.26
CA GLY A 359 29.50 8.53 11.22
C GLY A 359 28.68 7.25 11.36
N PRO A 360 29.14 6.12 10.79
CA PRO A 360 28.46 4.82 10.92
C PRO A 360 28.28 4.43 12.40
N ALA A 361 27.09 3.96 12.77
CA ALA A 361 26.74 3.60 14.14
C ALA A 361 26.29 2.14 14.26
N CYS A 362 25.39 1.72 13.38
CA CYS A 362 24.78 0.40 13.42
C CYS A 362 24.64 -0.18 12.01
N SER A 363 24.81 -1.49 11.87
CA SER A 363 24.53 -2.25 10.66
C SER A 363 23.31 -3.14 10.90
N LEU A 364 22.31 -3.04 10.03
CA LEU A 364 21.11 -3.89 9.99
C LEU A 364 21.13 -4.70 8.70
N GLU A 365 21.36 -6.01 8.81
CA GLU A 365 21.22 -6.95 7.71
C GLU A 365 19.80 -7.53 7.69
N VAL A 366 19.13 -7.46 6.53
CA VAL A 366 17.78 -7.97 6.29
C VAL A 366 17.87 -9.07 5.23
N THR A 367 17.93 -10.32 5.69
CA THR A 367 18.31 -11.49 4.87
C THR A 367 17.28 -11.78 3.78
N ASP A 368 16.00 -11.77 4.14
CA ASP A 368 14.96 -12.41 3.33
C ASP A 368 14.11 -11.43 2.52
N TRP A 369 14.29 -10.11 2.68
CA TRP A 369 13.42 -9.12 2.02
C TRP A 369 13.53 -9.18 0.50
N VAL A 370 14.75 -9.20 -0.03
CA VAL A 370 15.04 -9.20 -1.48
C VAL A 370 14.38 -10.39 -2.19
N ALA A 371 14.44 -11.58 -1.58
CA ALA A 371 13.91 -12.81 -2.17
C ALA A 371 12.37 -12.86 -2.18
N GLN A 372 11.72 -12.16 -1.25
CA GLN A 372 10.28 -12.27 -1.02
C GLN A 372 9.46 -11.09 -1.52
N ALA A 373 10.11 -9.93 -1.73
CA ALA A 373 9.48 -8.69 -2.16
C ALA A 373 8.83 -8.81 -3.56
N SER A 374 7.67 -8.17 -3.71
CA SER A 374 6.96 -8.05 -4.99
C SER A 374 7.60 -6.98 -5.86
N THR A 375 8.11 -7.37 -7.03
CA THR A 375 8.64 -6.43 -8.04
C THR A 375 7.60 -6.04 -9.10
N GLU A 376 6.35 -6.46 -8.93
CA GLU A 376 5.23 -6.03 -9.79
C GLU A 376 4.92 -4.56 -9.56
N LEU A 377 4.39 -3.90 -10.59
CA LEU A 377 4.06 -2.47 -10.51
C LEU A 377 2.96 -2.19 -9.48
N SER A 378 3.14 -1.09 -8.74
CA SER A 378 2.13 -0.59 -7.82
C SER A 378 0.95 0.01 -8.59
N PRO A 379 -0.30 -0.36 -8.24
CA PRO A 379 -1.49 0.22 -8.85
C PRO A 379 -1.76 1.67 -8.42
N THR A 380 -1.05 2.20 -7.42
CA THR A 380 -1.26 3.54 -6.84
C THR A 380 -0.14 4.53 -7.13
N ALA A 381 1.06 4.04 -7.43
CA ALA A 381 2.24 4.89 -7.55
C ALA A 381 2.47 5.42 -8.96
N GLY A 382 2.20 4.59 -9.98
CA GLY A 382 2.59 4.87 -11.36
C GLY A 382 4.11 5.02 -11.52
N TRP A 383 4.54 5.62 -12.64
CA TRP A 383 5.94 5.97 -12.93
C TRP A 383 6.94 4.82 -12.82
N GLY A 384 6.47 3.57 -12.94
CA GLY A 384 7.30 2.38 -12.85
C GLY A 384 7.65 1.92 -11.44
N LEU A 385 7.06 2.50 -10.39
CA LEU A 385 7.29 2.03 -9.02
C LEU A 385 6.68 0.64 -8.77
N PRO A 386 7.43 -0.28 -8.13
CA PRO A 386 6.90 -1.57 -7.73
C PRO A 386 6.05 -1.46 -6.46
N GLN A 387 5.48 -2.58 -6.03
CA GLN A 387 4.72 -2.70 -4.79
C GLN A 387 5.60 -2.78 -3.55
N ASN A 388 6.86 -3.20 -3.67
CA ASN A 388 7.79 -3.19 -2.54
C ASN A 388 8.39 -1.80 -2.32
N ALA A 389 8.64 -1.46 -1.06
CA ALA A 389 9.33 -0.23 -0.70
C ALA A 389 10.06 -0.36 0.64
N ILE A 390 11.02 0.53 0.84
CA ILE A 390 11.61 0.88 2.12
C ILE A 390 11.39 2.38 2.26
N GLU A 391 10.34 2.76 3.00
CA GLU A 391 10.04 4.15 3.32
C GLU A 391 10.91 4.57 4.49
N PHE A 392 11.45 5.79 4.46
CA PHE A 392 12.26 6.30 5.56
C PHE A 392 12.08 7.80 5.74
N HIS A 393 11.73 8.20 6.96
CA HIS A 393 11.49 9.60 7.29
C HIS A 393 11.64 9.87 8.78
N ARG A 394 11.82 11.15 9.15
CA ARG A 394 11.66 11.62 10.53
C ARG A 394 10.18 11.85 10.84
N THR A 395 9.76 11.53 12.05
CA THR A 395 8.39 11.72 12.56
C THR A 395 8.10 13.17 12.94
N GLY A 396 9.12 14.01 13.02
CA GLY A 396 9.03 15.44 13.30
C GLY A 396 10.02 16.26 12.47
N LYS A 397 9.84 17.58 12.49
CA LYS A 397 10.66 18.53 11.71
C LYS A 397 12.04 18.80 12.31
N GLU A 398 12.19 18.54 13.60
CA GLU A 398 13.45 18.74 14.32
C GLU A 398 14.50 17.71 13.89
N ASP A 399 15.77 18.10 13.86
CA ASP A 399 16.88 17.19 13.48
C ASP A 399 17.12 16.07 14.47
N SER A 400 16.63 16.23 15.71
CA SER A 400 16.62 15.21 16.76
C SER A 400 15.34 14.37 16.81
N ALA A 401 14.36 14.63 15.94
CA ALA A 401 13.13 13.85 15.94
C ALA A 401 13.41 12.38 15.58
N PRO A 402 12.68 11.42 16.19
CA PRO A 402 12.82 10.01 15.85
C PRO A 402 12.64 9.77 14.34
N ALA A 403 13.41 8.83 13.79
CA ALA A 403 13.24 8.37 12.43
C ALA A 403 12.57 7.01 12.39
N GLN A 404 11.91 6.71 11.28
CA GLN A 404 11.30 5.42 11.02
C GLN A 404 11.79 4.89 9.66
N LEU A 405 12.08 3.60 9.61
CA LEU A 405 12.25 2.82 8.38
C LEU A 405 11.12 1.78 8.33
N ILE A 406 10.41 1.71 7.22
CA ILE A 406 9.30 0.77 7.02
C ILE A 406 9.59 -0.03 5.76
N PHE A 407 9.92 -1.31 5.94
CA PHE A 407 10.09 -2.26 4.86
C PHE A 407 8.75 -2.91 4.55
N THR A 408 8.37 -2.93 3.28
CA THR A 408 7.17 -3.59 2.79
C THR A 408 7.54 -4.61 1.71
N LEU A 409 6.85 -5.75 1.69
CA LEU A 409 7.02 -6.74 0.62
C LEU A 409 6.10 -6.41 -0.57
N ALA A 410 4.88 -5.97 -0.29
CA ALA A 410 3.93 -5.47 -1.29
C ALA A 410 2.91 -4.52 -0.62
N SER A 411 3.11 -3.21 -0.72
CA SER A 411 2.18 -2.18 -0.26
C SER A 411 1.76 -1.25 -1.41
N THR A 412 0.84 -0.35 -1.08
CA THR A 412 0.44 0.78 -1.92
C THR A 412 0.63 2.11 -1.17
N SER A 413 1.53 2.11 -0.19
CA SER A 413 1.89 3.29 0.61
C SER A 413 2.40 4.41 -0.28
N LEU A 414 3.40 4.13 -1.13
CA LEU A 414 3.81 5.10 -2.14
C LEU A 414 2.72 5.28 -3.21
N GLY A 415 2.28 6.53 -3.43
CA GLY A 415 1.36 6.89 -4.50
C GLY A 415 0.06 7.56 -4.04
N ARG A 416 -1.06 7.26 -4.71
CA ARG A 416 -2.38 7.79 -4.35
C ARG A 416 -3.42 6.68 -4.25
N GLY A 417 -4.31 6.78 -3.27
CA GLY A 417 -5.55 6.01 -3.23
C GLY A 417 -5.49 4.85 -2.24
N TRP A 418 -6.49 3.97 -2.36
CA TRP A 418 -6.77 2.93 -1.36
C TRP A 418 -6.78 1.53 -1.96
N ASN A 419 -6.16 1.34 -3.12
CA ASN A 419 -6.04 0.02 -3.73
C ASN A 419 -5.35 -0.95 -2.77
N THR A 420 -5.59 -2.23 -2.96
CA THR A 420 -4.89 -3.29 -2.23
C THR A 420 -3.95 -4.03 -3.16
N VAL A 421 -2.96 -4.69 -2.57
CA VAL A 421 -2.02 -5.60 -3.23
C VAL A 421 -1.90 -6.87 -2.38
N GLY A 422 -1.50 -7.97 -3.01
CA GLY A 422 -1.62 -9.31 -2.43
C GLY A 422 -0.31 -9.88 -1.92
N HIS A 423 -0.37 -10.52 -0.75
CA HIS A 423 0.64 -11.46 -0.26
C HIS A 423 0.19 -12.89 -0.56
N ALA A 424 1.07 -13.72 -1.13
CA ALA A 424 0.78 -15.12 -1.43
C ALA A 424 0.75 -15.98 -0.14
N PRO A 425 0.00 -17.10 -0.10
CA PRO A 425 0.03 -18.01 1.04
C PRO A 425 1.39 -18.69 1.16
N GLY A 426 1.87 -18.87 2.39
CA GLY A 426 3.17 -19.47 2.68
C GLY A 426 3.81 -18.89 3.94
N VAL A 427 5.05 -19.31 4.23
CA VAL A 427 5.84 -18.78 5.35
C VAL A 427 6.66 -17.60 4.87
N TYR A 428 6.55 -16.47 5.56
CA TYR A 428 7.43 -15.33 5.37
C TYR A 428 8.46 -15.33 6.48
N ALA A 429 9.72 -15.59 6.13
CA ALA A 429 10.85 -15.47 7.05
C ALA A 429 11.37 -14.04 7.02
N ASN A 430 11.80 -13.50 8.16
CA ASN A 430 12.43 -12.20 8.28
C ASN A 430 13.58 -12.32 9.28
N ARG A 431 14.73 -12.75 8.77
CA ARG A 431 15.93 -12.94 9.57
C ARG A 431 16.80 -11.69 9.52
N LEU A 432 17.04 -11.13 10.69
CA LEU A 432 17.78 -9.89 10.87
C LEU A 432 19.05 -10.14 11.64
N LYS A 433 20.09 -9.38 11.29
CA LYS A 433 21.30 -9.31 12.10
C LYS A 433 21.70 -7.86 12.34
N LEU A 434 21.80 -7.50 13.61
CA LEU A 434 22.24 -6.17 14.04
C LEU A 434 23.63 -6.23 14.65
N ARG A 435 24.49 -5.30 14.24
CA ARG A 435 25.85 -5.16 14.78
C ARG A 435 26.16 -3.70 15.05
N SER A 436 26.75 -3.42 16.20
CA SER A 436 27.33 -2.09 16.42
C SER A 436 28.59 -1.93 15.57
N LEU A 437 28.74 -0.76 14.95
CA LEU A 437 29.94 -0.39 14.19
C LEU A 437 30.90 0.50 14.99
N ARG A 438 30.50 0.84 16.22
CA ARG A 438 31.33 1.55 17.19
C ARG A 438 31.70 0.58 18.28
N GLY A 439 32.92 0.71 18.81
CA GLY A 439 33.27 0.01 20.04
C GLY A 439 32.27 0.38 21.13
N GLU A 440 31.92 -0.59 21.98
CA GLU A 440 31.01 -0.37 23.12
C GLU A 440 31.57 0.78 23.97
N THR A 441 30.88 1.92 23.95
CA THR A 441 31.06 2.93 25.00
C THR A 441 30.56 2.30 26.30
N GLU A 442 31.37 2.38 27.37
CA GLU A 442 31.01 1.88 28.70
C GLU A 442 29.55 2.22 29.04
N PRO A 443 28.80 1.28 29.63
CA PRO A 443 27.40 1.52 30.00
C PRO A 443 27.32 2.77 30.88
N ILE A 444 26.47 3.71 30.46
CA ILE A 444 26.16 4.90 31.27
C ILE A 444 25.51 4.37 32.56
N ALA A 445 26.17 4.59 33.69
CA ALA A 445 25.66 4.19 34.99
C ALA A 445 24.25 4.78 35.18
N PRO A 446 23.27 4.00 35.67
CA PRO A 446 21.94 4.53 35.94
C PRO A 446 22.03 5.64 36.98
N GLU A 447 21.42 6.80 36.70
CA GLU A 447 21.21 7.89 37.67
C GLU A 447 20.23 7.49 38.78
#